data_AF-A0A1E4U320-F1
#
_entry.id   AF-A0A1E4U320-F1
#
_cell.length_a   1.000
_cell.length_b   1.000
_cell.length_c   1.000
_cell.angle_alpha   90.00
_cell.angle_beta   90.00
_cell.angle_gamma   90.00
#
_symmetry.space_group_name_H-M   'P 1'
#
loop_
_entity.id
_entity.type
_entity.pdbx_description
1 polymer ?
#
loop_
_entity_poly.entity_id
_entity_poly.type
_entity_poly.pdbx_seq_one_letter_code
_entity_poly.pdbx_strand_id
1 'polypeptide(L)' 'MPSSEKIIELQKLYQSSKKPLWMIHPRSKFYVYPYYLTLGLTVGVSLYYTGRALLGIKASK' A
#
# COMPACT_ATOMS: atom_id res chain seq x y z
N MET A 1 21.81 -15.82 -6.97
CA MET A 1 21.96 -14.47 -6.37
C MET A 1 21.77 -13.45 -7.47
N PRO A 2 21.23 -12.24 -7.20
CA PRO A 2 21.22 -11.17 -8.20
C PRO A 2 22.66 -10.92 -8.68
N SER A 3 22.83 -10.57 -9.95
CA SER A 3 24.16 -10.19 -10.46
C SER A 3 24.68 -8.99 -9.66
N SER A 4 25.99 -8.96 -9.39
CA SER A 4 26.62 -7.86 -8.63
C SER A 4 26.32 -6.49 -9.25
N GLU A 5 26.20 -6.43 -10.58
CA GLU A 5 25.81 -5.24 -11.33
C GLU A 5 24.41 -4.73 -10.93
N LYS A 6 23.45 -5.64 -10.78
CA LYS A 6 22.07 -5.29 -10.39
C LYS A 6 22.01 -4.70 -8.99
N ILE A 7 22.84 -5.21 -8.07
CA ILE A 7 22.92 -4.69 -6.71
C ILE A 7 23.44 -3.24 -6.73
N ILE A 8 24.50 -2.97 -7.48
CA ILE A 8 25.10 -1.62 -7.58
C ILE A 8 24.13 -0.64 -8.24
N GLU A 9 23.41 -1.05 -9.29
CA GLU A 9 22.35 -0.22 -9.91
C GLU A 9 21.28 0.19 -8.91
N LEU A 10 20.79 -0.76 -8.10
CA LEU A 10 19.79 -0.49 -7.08
C LEU A 10 20.37 0.40 -5.99
N GLN A 11 21.60 0.18 -5.53
CA GLN A 11 22.25 1.06 -4.56
C GLN A 11 22.31 2.51 -5.06
N LYS A 12 22.74 2.73 -6.31
CA LYS A 12 22.75 4.06 -6.92
C LYS A 12 21.35 4.68 -7.00
N LEU A 13 20.34 3.90 -7.39
CA LEU A 13 18.95 4.36 -7.47
C LEU A 13 18.40 4.78 -6.10
N TYR A 14 18.64 3.96 -5.07
CA TYR A 14 18.13 4.18 -3.73
C TYR A 14 18.86 5.29 -2.98
N GLN A 15 20.17 5.44 -3.19
CA GLN A 15 20.97 6.48 -2.55
C GLN A 15 20.83 7.85 -3.22
N SER A 16 20.45 7.92 -4.50
CA SER A 16 20.28 9.21 -5.22
C SER A 16 18.89 9.83 -5.09
N SER A 17 17.89 9.08 -4.63
CA SER A 17 16.51 9.55 -4.57
C SER A 17 16.16 10.23 -3.25
N LYS A 18 15.40 11.34 -3.32
CA LYS A 18 14.76 11.98 -2.15
C LYS A 18 13.35 11.46 -1.88
N LYS A 19 12.86 10.50 -2.67
CA LYS A 19 11.53 9.90 -2.49
C LYS A 19 11.52 9.03 -1.23
N PRO A 20 10.36 8.82 -0.59
CA PRO A 20 10.25 7.86 0.50
C PRO A 20 10.64 6.46 0.01
N LEU A 21 11.30 5.69 0.88
CA LEU A 21 11.94 4.42 0.56
C LEU A 21 11.05 3.46 -0.24
N TRP A 22 9.76 3.36 0.14
CA TRP A 22 8.78 2.47 -0.48
C TRP A 22 8.31 2.90 -1.88
N MET A 23 8.62 4.14 -2.33
CA MET A 23 8.24 4.67 -3.65
C MET A 23 9.42 4.82 -4.61
N ILE A 24 10.64 4.52 -4.18
CA ILE A 24 11.84 4.79 -4.97
C ILE A 24 11.87 3.94 -6.25
N HIS A 25 11.60 2.64 -6.13
CA HIS A 25 11.69 1.73 -7.27
C HIS A 25 10.61 2.06 -8.32
N PRO A 26 10.89 2.05 -9.64
CA PRO A 26 9.90 2.38 -10.66
C PRO A 26 8.64 1.52 -10.60
N ARG A 27 8.79 0.23 -10.24
CA ARG A 27 7.67 -0.70 -10.07
C ARG A 27 6.90 -0.53 -8.76
N SER A 28 7.38 0.26 -7.80
CA SER A 28 6.71 0.45 -6.49
C SER A 28 5.25 0.87 -6.64
N LYS A 29 4.94 1.73 -7.62
CA LYS A 29 3.58 2.23 -7.89
C LYS A 29 2.57 1.10 -8.13
N PHE A 30 2.98 0.04 -8.81
CA PHE A 30 2.12 -1.11 -9.10
C PHE A 30 1.80 -1.95 -7.87
N TYR A 31 2.58 -1.81 -6.78
CA TYR A 31 2.29 -2.47 -5.50
C TYR A 31 1.56 -1.54 -4.54
N VAL A 32 2.03 -0.30 -4.44
CA VAL A 32 1.57 0.66 -3.43
C VAL A 32 0.14 1.14 -3.72
N TYR A 33 -0.22 1.43 -4.98
CA TYR A 33 -1.57 1.91 -5.28
C TYR A 33 -2.67 0.86 -5.06
N PRO A 34 -2.53 -0.38 -5.55
CA PRO A 34 -3.51 -1.42 -5.24
C PRO A 34 -3.60 -1.71 -3.73
N TYR A 35 -2.47 -1.71 -3.03
CA TYR A 35 -2.45 -1.88 -1.57
C TYR A 35 -3.30 -0.82 -0.86
N TYR A 36 -3.05 0.47 -1.11
CA TYR A 36 -3.81 1.53 -0.44
C TYR A 36 -5.29 1.56 -0.85
N LEU A 37 -5.61 1.18 -2.09
CA LEU A 37 -7.00 1.04 -2.54
C LEU A 37 -7.72 -0.05 -1.74
N THR A 38 -7.13 -1.25 -1.64
CA THR A 38 -7.73 -2.34 -0.86
C THR A 38 -7.81 -2.02 0.62
N LEU A 39 -6.79 -1.40 1.20
CA LEU A 39 -6.78 -0.97 2.60
C LEU A 39 -7.88 0.07 2.88
N GLY A 40 -8.01 1.08 2.02
CA GLY A 40 -9.04 2.11 2.18
C GLY A 40 -10.45 1.53 2.13
N LEU A 41 -10.69 0.58 1.20
CA LEU A 41 -11.98 -0.11 1.10
C LEU A 41 -12.28 -0.96 2.33
N THR A 42 -11.33 -1.78 2.80
CA THR A 42 -11.56 -2.67 3.94
C THR A 42 -11.77 -1.90 5.24
N VAL A 43 -10.95 -0.87 5.49
CA VAL A 43 -11.10 0.02 6.65
C VAL A 43 -12.42 0.78 6.57
N GLY A 44 -12.75 1.35 5.40
CA GLY A 44 -13.99 2.10 5.21
C GLY A 44 -15.24 1.26 5.45
N VAL A 45 -15.29 0.05 4.88
CA VAL A 45 -16.40 -0.88 5.09
C VAL A 45 -16.51 -1.30 6.56
N SER A 46 -15.39 -1.59 7.21
CA SER A 46 -15.37 -1.97 8.63
C SER A 46 -15.90 -0.85 9.52
N LEU A 47 -15.46 0.39 9.29
CA LEU A 47 -15.94 1.56 10.03
C LEU A 47 -17.42 1.84 9.77
N TYR A 48 -17.88 1.70 8.52
CA TYR A 48 -19.29 1.87 8.16
C TYR A 48 -20.19 0.89 8.93
N TYR A 49 -19.85 -0.41 8.92
CA TYR A 49 -20.64 -1.41 9.65
C TYR A 49 -20.49 -1.30 11.16
N THR A 50 -19.34 -0.85 11.66
CA THR A 50 -19.16 -0.51 13.08
C THR A 50 -20.11 0.61 13.50
N GLY A 51 -20.20 1.69 12.71
CA GLY A 51 -21.14 2.77 12.94
C GLY A 51 -22.61 2.30 12.94
N ARG A 52 -22.97 1.46 11.96
CA ARG A 52 -24.32 0.83 11.94
C ARG A 52 -24.58 -0.02 13.18
N ALA A 53 -23.59 -0.78 13.65
CA ALA A 53 -23.72 -1.61 14.84
C ALA A 53 -23.92 -0.76 16.10
N LEU A 54 -23.20 0.36 16.25
CA LEU A 54 -23.39 1.31 17.36
C LEU A 54 -24.79 1.95 17.35
N LEU A 55 -25.36 2.18 16.16
CA LEU A 55 -26.73 2.70 16.00
C LEU A 55 -27.81 1.59 16.06
N GLY A 56 -27.43 0.34 16.28
CA GLY A 56 -28.37 -0.80 16.33
C GLY A 56 -28.95 -1.22 14.97
N ILE A 57 -28.44 -0.68 13.85
CA ILE A 57 -28.95 -0.94 12.50
C ILE A 57 -28.38 -2.27 11.99
N LYS A 58 -29.15 -3.34 12.10
CA LYS A 58 -28.75 -4.68 11.64
C LYS A 58 -28.84 -4.83 10.13
N ALA A 59 -28.15 -5.83 9.59
CA ALA A 59 -28.35 -6.24 8.20
C ALA A 59 -29.76 -6.83 8.05
N SER A 60 -30.44 -6.51 6.94
CA SER A 60 -31.65 -7.24 6.57
C SER A 60 -31.27 -8.66 6.18
N LYS A 61 -32.13 -9.60 6.53
CA LYS A 61 -32.04 -10.99 6.09
C LYS A 61 -32.51 -11.12 4.64
#